data_AF-F2BY10-F1
#
_entry.id   AF-F2BY10-F1
#
_cell.length_a   1.000
_cell.length_b   1.000
_cell.length_c   1.000
_cell.angle_alpha   90.00
_cell.angle_beta   90.00
_cell.angle_gamma   90.00
#
_symmetry.space_group_name_H-M   'P 1'
#
loop_
_entity.id
_entity.type
_entity.pdbx_description
1 polymer ?
#
loop_
_entity_poly.entity_id
_entity_poly.type
_entity_poly.pdbx_seq_one_letter_code
_entity_poly.pdbx_strand_id
1 'polypeptide(L)'
;MTEANKGLTVTRDGNTTKYGIDADKLVENINGATTKITNANGDNIDLSKNSSITNITKSDGLLSKKEDKNADNIGYSERTAWAGKLGTGKIDDNDTNLVTGKTVYDFVNPVKTQSETNKTDISKLQKRFTIQDEAASKGSKVIKAEDTIIFKNGTNLTGKVGIDSSVIYSLNDTLTRMKSITFAVQYPIQGAASKALTVDGTSGTIAGLTNTTWNVNSITSGCATMENQLKALSETVSGNVSSSTDYKLVKAGTTETKDGTN
;
A
#
# COMPACT_ATOMS: atom_id res chain seq x y z
N MET A 1 -71.09 44.59 78.54
CA MET A 1 -70.42 43.48 77.83
C MET A 1 -68.93 43.66 77.98
N THR A 2 -68.25 42.75 78.67
CA THR A 2 -66.79 42.72 78.74
C THR A 2 -66.30 42.16 77.41
N GLU A 3 -65.94 43.03 76.47
CA GLU A 3 -65.21 42.56 75.30
C GLU A 3 -63.90 41.94 75.79
N ALA A 4 -63.70 40.66 75.47
CA ALA A 4 -62.44 39.98 75.76
C ALA A 4 -61.32 40.80 75.12
N ASN A 5 -60.29 41.12 75.90
CA ASN A 5 -59.14 41.86 75.42
C ASN A 5 -58.43 41.05 74.33
N LYS A 6 -58.68 41.40 73.06
CA LYS A 6 -58.21 40.71 71.85
C LYS A 6 -56.70 40.92 71.60
N GLY A 7 -55.88 40.56 72.60
CA GLY A 7 -54.43 40.75 72.59
C GLY A 7 -53.95 42.13 73.07
N LEU A 8 -54.82 43.11 73.33
CA LEU A 8 -54.42 44.41 73.89
C LEU A 8 -54.31 44.33 75.43
N THR A 9 -53.20 44.80 75.98
CA THR A 9 -53.03 44.97 77.43
C THR A 9 -52.99 46.47 77.77
N VAL A 10 -53.70 46.85 78.83
CA VAL A 10 -53.74 48.23 79.32
C VAL A 10 -53.45 48.23 80.81
N THR A 11 -52.45 49.01 81.22
CA THR A 11 -52.09 49.18 82.64
C THR A 11 -51.95 50.66 82.97
N ARG A 12 -52.24 51.01 84.23
CA ARG A 12 -52.15 52.39 84.72
C ARG A 12 -51.11 52.48 85.82
N ASP A 13 -50.18 53.43 85.66
CA ASP A 13 -49.07 53.67 86.57
C ASP A 13 -49.10 55.16 86.96
N GLY A 14 -49.68 55.45 88.13
CA GLY A 14 -50.05 56.81 88.52
C GLY A 14 -51.02 57.46 87.53
N ASN A 15 -50.58 58.57 86.91
CA ASN A 15 -51.35 59.32 85.90
C ASN A 15 -51.09 58.88 84.44
N THR A 16 -50.25 57.86 84.21
CA THR A 16 -49.89 57.39 82.86
C THR A 16 -50.60 56.09 82.52
N THR A 17 -51.14 55.99 81.30
CA THR A 17 -51.70 54.74 80.75
C THR A 17 -50.69 54.13 79.78
N LYS A 18 -50.32 52.86 80.00
CA LYS A 18 -49.42 52.10 79.12
C LYS A 18 -50.24 51.08 78.32
N TYR A 19 -49.91 50.96 77.05
CA TYR A 19 -50.49 49.97 76.14
C TYR A 19 -49.43 48.93 75.80
N GLY A 20 -49.84 47.66 75.75
CA GLY A 20 -49.02 46.55 75.33
C GLY A 20 -49.79 45.58 74.46
N ILE A 21 -49.06 44.66 73.82
CA ILE A 21 -49.64 43.57 73.04
C ILE A 21 -49.24 42.26 73.70
N ASP A 22 -50.22 41.44 74.03
CA ASP A 22 -50.07 40.04 74.39
C ASP A 22 -49.88 39.26 73.09
N ALA A 23 -48.62 38.89 72.80
CA ALA A 23 -48.24 38.26 71.55
C ALA A 23 -48.92 36.89 71.37
N ASP A 24 -49.07 36.12 72.44
CA ASP A 24 -49.64 34.77 72.38
C ASP A 24 -51.13 34.84 72.05
N LYS A 25 -51.88 35.72 72.74
CA LYS A 25 -53.30 35.96 72.42
C LYS A 25 -53.50 36.58 71.05
N LEU A 26 -52.58 37.44 70.59
CA LEU A 26 -52.65 38.00 69.25
C LEU A 26 -52.50 36.90 68.18
N VAL A 27 -51.52 36.00 68.35
CA VAL A 27 -51.29 34.87 67.44
C VAL A 27 -52.47 33.89 67.44
N GLU A 28 -53.03 33.58 68.61
CA GLU A 28 -54.24 32.75 68.72
C GLU A 28 -55.42 33.36 67.97
N ASN A 29 -55.67 34.66 68.17
CA ASN A 29 -56.74 35.38 67.47
C ASN A 29 -56.50 35.45 65.95
N ILE A 30 -55.26 35.62 65.49
CA ILE A 30 -54.92 35.61 64.06
C ILE A 30 -55.18 34.24 63.44
N ASN A 31 -54.78 33.16 64.11
CA ASN A 31 -54.95 31.80 63.61
C ASN A 31 -56.42 31.34 63.62
N GLY A 32 -57.22 31.83 64.58
CA GLY A 32 -58.65 31.55 64.67
C GLY A 32 -59.56 32.44 63.81
N ALA A 33 -59.03 33.54 63.25
CA ALA A 33 -59.82 34.48 62.45
C ALA A 33 -60.11 33.95 61.04
N THR A 34 -61.35 34.14 60.57
CA THR A 34 -61.76 33.82 59.18
C THR A 34 -61.31 34.88 58.17
N THR A 35 -61.00 36.10 58.64
CA THR A 35 -60.40 37.17 57.84
C THR A 35 -58.88 36.98 57.78
N LYS A 36 -58.38 36.54 56.63
CA LYS A 36 -56.94 36.40 56.38
C LYS A 36 -56.22 37.75 56.52
N ILE A 37 -54.99 37.75 57.04
CA ILE A 37 -54.09 38.90 56.90
C ILE A 37 -53.72 39.01 55.41
N THR A 38 -54.35 39.96 54.70
CA THR A 38 -54.19 40.10 53.24
C THR A 38 -53.09 41.07 52.83
N ASN A 39 -52.57 41.88 53.76
CA ASN A 39 -51.66 42.99 53.46
C ASN A 39 -50.35 42.92 54.26
N ALA A 40 -49.83 41.72 54.50
CA ALA A 40 -48.48 41.55 55.04
C ALA A 40 -47.46 41.72 53.90
N ASN A 41 -46.47 42.60 54.08
CA ASN A 41 -45.32 42.64 53.18
C ASN A 41 -44.57 41.31 53.30
N GLY A 42 -44.44 40.57 52.21
CA GLY A 42 -43.78 39.25 52.19
C GLY A 42 -42.35 39.27 52.73
N ASP A 43 -41.62 40.38 52.53
CA ASP A 43 -40.24 40.55 53.03
C ASP A 43 -40.17 40.58 54.57
N ASN A 44 -41.27 40.93 55.24
CA ASN A 44 -41.38 40.95 56.70
C ASN A 44 -41.82 39.58 57.27
N ILE A 45 -42.04 38.57 56.43
CA ILE A 45 -42.45 37.23 56.84
C ILE A 45 -41.25 36.29 56.79
N ASP A 46 -40.67 35.98 57.95
CA ASP A 46 -39.62 34.96 58.05
C ASP A 46 -40.23 33.55 58.01
N LEU A 47 -40.23 32.94 56.82
CA LEU A 47 -40.71 31.57 56.61
C LEU A 47 -39.68 30.50 57.01
N SER A 48 -38.43 30.86 57.29
CA SER A 48 -37.35 29.89 57.57
C SER A 48 -37.60 29.08 58.85
N LYS A 49 -38.43 29.60 59.76
CA LYS A 49 -38.80 28.96 61.03
C LYS A 49 -40.23 28.41 61.03
N ASN A 50 -40.97 28.53 59.93
CA ASN A 50 -42.37 28.12 59.87
C ASN A 50 -42.47 26.60 59.63
N SER A 51 -42.57 25.84 60.72
CA SER A 51 -42.74 24.38 60.72
C SER A 51 -44.09 23.90 60.19
N SER A 52 -45.04 24.80 59.96
CA SER A 52 -46.38 24.49 59.44
C SER A 52 -46.44 24.45 57.91
N ILE A 53 -45.36 24.83 57.20
CA ILE A 53 -45.28 24.73 55.73
C ILE A 53 -44.94 23.29 55.33
N THR A 54 -45.91 22.41 55.54
CA THR A 54 -45.72 20.96 55.44
C THR A 54 -45.59 20.47 54.00
N ASN A 55 -46.11 21.23 53.03
CA ASN A 55 -46.10 20.86 51.60
C ASN A 55 -44.72 21.00 50.92
N ILE A 56 -43.76 21.70 51.55
CA ILE A 56 -42.44 21.95 50.95
C ILE A 56 -41.37 21.04 51.57
N THR A 57 -41.35 20.92 52.90
CA THR A 57 -40.19 20.39 53.66
C THR A 57 -40.37 19.03 54.30
N LYS A 58 -41.56 18.41 54.25
CA LYS A 58 -41.76 17.04 54.78
C LYS A 58 -41.21 15.97 53.84
N SER A 59 -40.94 14.79 54.40
CA SER A 59 -40.90 13.54 53.63
C SER A 59 -42.22 13.43 52.85
N ASP A 60 -42.15 13.28 51.52
CA ASP A 60 -43.25 13.39 50.54
C ASP A 60 -43.73 14.81 50.16
N GLY A 61 -43.06 15.88 50.62
CA GLY A 61 -43.30 17.26 50.16
C GLY A 61 -42.84 17.49 48.71
N LEU A 62 -43.13 18.66 48.12
CA LEU A 62 -42.78 18.98 46.73
C LEU A 62 -41.28 18.83 46.42
N LEU A 63 -40.41 19.14 47.38
CA LEU A 63 -38.95 19.02 47.22
C LEU A 63 -38.46 17.58 47.25
N SER A 64 -39.22 16.64 47.83
CA SER A 64 -38.84 15.21 47.86
C SER A 64 -38.77 14.58 46.46
N LYS A 65 -39.40 15.20 45.46
CA LYS A 65 -39.38 14.77 44.04
C LYS A 65 -38.28 15.46 43.22
N LYS A 66 -37.44 16.28 43.85
CA LYS A 66 -36.34 17.01 43.22
C LYS A 66 -35.02 16.39 43.67
N GLU A 67 -34.04 16.49 42.81
CA GLU A 67 -32.69 16.03 43.10
C GLU A 67 -31.86 17.14 43.75
N ASP A 68 -31.03 16.75 44.71
CA ASP A 68 -30.00 17.60 45.30
C ASP A 68 -28.86 17.77 44.32
N LYS A 69 -28.21 18.94 44.26
CA LYS A 69 -27.14 19.22 43.30
C LYS A 69 -26.02 18.15 43.18
N ASN A 70 -25.78 17.39 44.24
CA ASN A 70 -24.77 16.33 44.30
C ASN A 70 -25.34 14.91 44.10
N ALA A 71 -26.63 14.77 43.79
CA ALA A 71 -27.34 13.51 43.56
C ALA A 71 -27.43 12.55 44.76
N ASP A 72 -27.09 12.97 45.99
CA ASP A 72 -27.03 12.05 47.14
C ASP A 72 -28.42 11.54 47.55
N ASN A 73 -29.48 12.29 47.24
CA ASN A 73 -30.87 11.90 47.52
C ASN A 73 -31.50 11.01 46.44
N ILE A 74 -30.76 10.63 45.39
CA ILE A 74 -31.24 9.71 44.34
C ILE A 74 -31.02 8.26 44.78
N GLY A 75 -32.07 7.44 44.73
CA GLY A 75 -32.00 5.99 44.95
C GLY A 75 -31.62 5.19 43.70
N TYR A 76 -31.61 3.87 43.84
CA TYR A 76 -31.30 2.95 42.73
C TYR A 76 -32.37 2.97 41.63
N SER A 77 -33.65 3.08 42.00
CA SER A 77 -34.79 3.15 41.08
C SER A 77 -34.72 4.38 40.19
N GLU A 78 -34.48 5.55 40.79
CA GLU A 78 -34.42 6.82 40.08
C GLU A 78 -33.20 6.87 39.16
N ARG A 79 -32.02 6.40 39.63
CA ARG A 79 -30.82 6.24 38.79
C ARG A 79 -31.10 5.36 37.57
N THR A 80 -31.84 4.27 37.73
CA THR A 80 -32.20 3.38 36.62
C THR A 80 -33.14 4.07 35.62
N ALA A 81 -34.14 4.79 36.11
CA ALA A 81 -35.05 5.55 35.26
C ALA A 81 -34.32 6.66 34.48
N TRP A 82 -33.38 7.35 35.14
CA TRP A 82 -32.54 8.36 34.51
C TRP A 82 -31.60 7.77 33.49
N ALA A 83 -30.94 6.64 33.78
CA ALA A 83 -30.14 5.91 32.79
C ALA A 83 -30.98 5.51 31.56
N GLY A 84 -32.24 5.14 31.73
CA GLY A 84 -33.15 4.88 30.61
C GLY A 84 -33.53 6.12 29.77
N LYS A 85 -33.42 7.34 30.33
CA LYS A 85 -33.74 8.60 29.64
C LYS A 85 -32.52 9.33 29.10
N LEU A 86 -31.41 9.24 29.82
CA LEU A 86 -30.17 9.92 29.54
C LEU A 86 -29.22 9.00 28.79
N GLY A 87 -29.13 7.73 29.16
CA GLY A 87 -28.33 6.71 28.48
C GLY A 87 -27.75 5.66 29.41
N THR A 88 -27.65 4.43 28.90
CA THR A 88 -27.17 3.26 29.63
C THR A 88 -25.69 2.99 29.42
N GLY A 89 -25.01 3.83 28.62
CA GLY A 89 -23.62 3.59 28.26
C GLY A 89 -23.43 2.56 27.15
N LYS A 90 -24.48 2.14 26.45
CA LYS A 90 -24.42 1.18 25.34
C LYS A 90 -24.29 1.92 24.00
N ILE A 91 -23.61 1.29 23.04
CA ILE A 91 -23.55 1.76 21.65
C ILE A 91 -24.34 0.77 20.81
N ASP A 92 -25.49 1.20 20.30
CA ASP A 92 -26.36 0.44 19.39
C ASP A 92 -26.73 1.31 18.17
N ASP A 93 -27.16 0.66 17.09
CA ASP A 93 -27.65 1.36 15.91
C ASP A 93 -28.90 2.21 16.25
N ASN A 94 -28.95 3.44 15.74
CA ASN A 94 -29.99 4.44 16.00
C ASN A 94 -30.21 4.82 17.48
N ASP A 95 -29.31 4.45 18.41
CA ASP A 95 -29.38 4.92 19.79
C ASP A 95 -28.99 6.40 19.88
N THR A 96 -29.88 7.24 20.40
CA THR A 96 -29.67 8.68 20.57
C THR A 96 -29.24 9.06 22.00
N ASN A 97 -29.05 8.08 22.88
CA ASN A 97 -28.74 8.31 24.28
C ASN A 97 -27.23 8.51 24.55
N LEU A 98 -26.91 8.94 25.76
CA LEU A 98 -25.55 9.17 26.24
C LEU A 98 -24.77 7.86 26.44
N VAL A 99 -23.50 7.90 26.03
CA VAL A 99 -22.53 6.81 26.16
C VAL A 99 -21.43 7.16 27.16
N THR A 100 -20.76 6.16 27.74
CA THR A 100 -19.61 6.40 28.61
C THR A 100 -18.32 6.51 27.82
N GLY A 101 -17.34 7.26 28.34
CA GLY A 101 -16.01 7.36 27.73
C GLY A 101 -15.31 6.00 27.59
N LYS A 102 -15.53 5.07 28.54
CA LYS A 102 -14.99 3.70 28.47
C LYS A 102 -15.62 2.93 27.31
N THR A 103 -16.95 2.99 27.15
CA THR A 103 -17.65 2.32 26.05
C THR A 103 -17.16 2.83 24.69
N VAL A 104 -17.05 4.15 24.55
CA VAL A 104 -16.55 4.76 23.30
C VAL A 104 -15.11 4.31 23.04
N TYR A 105 -14.23 4.38 24.04
CA TYR A 105 -12.84 3.94 23.90
C TYR A 105 -12.74 2.48 23.44
N ASP A 106 -13.47 1.56 24.08
CA ASP A 106 -13.46 0.14 23.73
C ASP A 106 -13.95 -0.11 22.30
N PHE A 107 -14.92 0.68 21.83
CA PHE A 107 -15.43 0.57 20.46
C PHE A 107 -14.42 1.10 19.42
N VAL A 108 -13.78 2.26 19.68
CA VAL A 108 -12.89 2.90 18.69
C VAL A 108 -11.45 2.38 18.72
N ASN A 109 -10.97 1.90 19.87
CA ASN A 109 -9.57 1.49 20.03
C ASN A 109 -9.17 0.32 19.10
N PRO A 110 -9.98 -0.74 18.93
CA PRO A 110 -9.68 -1.80 17.96
C PRO A 110 -9.58 -1.29 16.51
N VAL A 111 -10.43 -0.33 16.12
CA VAL A 111 -10.37 0.29 14.78
C VAL A 111 -9.08 1.08 14.62
N LYS A 112 -8.67 1.85 15.63
CA LYS A 112 -7.38 2.55 15.65
C LYS A 112 -6.21 1.57 15.52
N THR A 113 -6.20 0.50 16.30
CA THR A 113 -5.15 -0.55 16.23
C THR A 113 -5.10 -1.18 14.84
N GLN A 114 -6.24 -1.58 14.27
CA GLN A 114 -6.28 -2.16 12.93
C GLN A 114 -5.81 -1.16 11.87
N SER A 115 -6.15 0.12 12.00
CA SER A 115 -5.67 1.17 11.09
C SER A 115 -4.15 1.35 11.15
N GLU A 116 -3.56 1.28 12.34
CA GLU A 116 -2.10 1.34 12.53
C GLU A 116 -1.41 0.10 11.93
N THR A 117 -1.96 -1.10 12.18
CA THR A 117 -1.49 -2.35 11.55
C THR A 117 -1.56 -2.26 10.03
N ASN A 118 -2.70 -1.83 9.47
CA ASN A 118 -2.87 -1.68 8.03
C ASN A 118 -1.86 -0.69 7.44
N LYS A 119 -1.60 0.44 8.11
CA LYS A 119 -0.57 1.40 7.69
C LYS A 119 0.82 0.76 7.63
N THR A 120 1.18 -0.04 8.64
CA THR A 120 2.46 -0.75 8.66
C THR A 120 2.55 -1.80 7.55
N ASP A 121 1.50 -2.58 7.33
CA ASP A 121 1.50 -3.65 6.33
C ASP A 121 1.52 -3.10 4.90
N ILE A 122 0.77 -2.03 4.62
CA ILE A 122 0.86 -1.29 3.34
C ILE A 122 2.28 -0.77 3.12
N SER A 123 2.89 -0.17 4.16
CA SER A 123 4.28 0.33 4.06
C SER A 123 5.28 -0.78 3.74
N LYS A 124 5.09 -1.99 4.30
CA LYS A 124 5.92 -3.16 3.97
C LYS A 124 5.68 -3.62 2.52
N LEU A 125 4.42 -3.72 2.08
CA LEU A 125 4.09 -4.12 0.71
C LEU A 125 4.69 -3.18 -0.34
N GLN A 126 4.62 -1.86 -0.09
CA GLN A 126 5.22 -0.85 -0.97
C GLN A 126 6.74 -1.01 -1.09
N LYS A 127 7.43 -1.36 0.01
CA LYS A 127 8.88 -1.62 -0.02
C LYS A 127 9.22 -2.92 -0.77
N ARG A 128 8.44 -3.98 -0.59
CA ARG A 128 8.67 -5.30 -1.22
C ARG A 128 8.44 -5.34 -2.74
N PHE A 129 7.66 -4.41 -3.30
CA PHE A 129 7.32 -4.35 -4.73
C PHE A 129 7.44 -2.93 -5.30
N THR A 130 8.59 -2.28 -5.11
CA THR A 130 8.82 -0.99 -5.78
C THR A 130 9.08 -1.23 -7.27
N ILE A 131 8.07 -0.94 -8.11
CA ILE A 131 8.28 -0.72 -9.55
C ILE A 131 8.43 0.79 -9.73
N GLN A 132 9.67 1.27 -9.69
CA GLN A 132 9.95 2.67 -9.98
C GLN A 132 9.85 2.86 -11.50
N ASP A 133 8.89 3.66 -11.95
CA ASP A 133 8.98 4.29 -13.28
C ASP A 133 9.72 5.62 -13.09
N GLU A 134 11.05 5.53 -13.03
CA GLU A 134 11.87 6.72 -13.17
C GLU A 134 12.03 6.95 -14.67
N ALA A 135 11.18 7.81 -15.22
CA ALA A 135 11.35 8.28 -16.58
C ALA A 135 12.65 9.12 -16.68
N ALA A 136 13.77 8.47 -17.03
CA ALA A 136 14.84 9.05 -17.86
C ALA A 136 15.92 8.02 -18.23
N SER A 137 15.54 6.99 -18.98
CA SER A 137 16.28 6.43 -20.14
C SER A 137 15.76 5.03 -20.42
N LYS A 138 15.54 4.71 -21.70
CA LYS A 138 15.03 3.40 -22.14
C LYS A 138 16.05 2.31 -21.79
N GLY A 139 15.94 1.72 -20.60
CA GLY A 139 16.87 0.68 -20.16
C GLY A 139 16.54 0.11 -18.79
N SER A 140 15.80 -0.99 -18.79
CA SER A 140 15.58 -1.93 -17.67
C SER A 140 14.79 -1.44 -16.45
N LYS A 141 13.59 -2.01 -16.26
CA LYS A 141 12.83 -1.91 -14.99
C LYS A 141 13.49 -2.85 -13.97
N VAL A 142 14.06 -2.29 -12.91
CA VAL A 142 14.66 -3.07 -11.81
C VAL A 142 13.57 -3.44 -10.81
N ILE A 143 13.35 -4.74 -10.59
CA ILE A 143 12.51 -5.25 -9.49
C ILE A 143 13.41 -5.43 -8.27
N LYS A 144 13.18 -4.64 -7.21
CA LYS A 144 13.82 -4.84 -5.90
C LYS A 144 12.87 -5.64 -5.01
N ALA A 145 13.25 -6.87 -4.66
CA ALA A 145 12.54 -7.69 -3.68
C ALA A 145 13.36 -7.75 -2.38
N GLU A 146 12.69 -7.68 -1.23
CA GLU A 146 13.36 -7.91 0.07
C GLU A 146 13.76 -9.39 0.25
N ASP A 147 13.06 -10.30 -0.42
CA ASP A 147 13.32 -11.74 -0.41
C ASP A 147 13.86 -12.23 -1.77
N THR A 148 14.26 -13.51 -1.82
CA THR A 148 14.77 -14.17 -3.03
C THR A 148 13.69 -14.29 -4.12
N ILE A 149 13.96 -13.73 -5.31
CA ILE A 149 13.17 -14.01 -6.52
C ILE A 149 13.66 -15.33 -7.13
N ILE A 150 12.86 -16.39 -7.03
CA ILE A 150 13.17 -17.69 -7.62
C ILE A 150 12.61 -17.75 -9.03
N PHE A 151 13.49 -17.71 -10.02
CA PHE A 151 13.13 -18.06 -11.38
C PHE A 151 13.29 -19.58 -11.51
N LYS A 152 12.17 -20.29 -11.68
CA LYS A 152 12.21 -21.73 -11.93
C LYS A 152 13.01 -21.95 -13.21
N ASN A 153 14.13 -22.65 -13.07
CA ASN A 153 15.06 -22.99 -14.15
C ASN A 153 14.34 -23.71 -15.31
N GLY A 154 14.07 -22.98 -16.38
CA GLY A 154 13.76 -23.56 -17.69
C GLY A 154 15.05 -23.92 -18.43
N THR A 155 14.96 -24.79 -19.43
CA THR A 155 16.10 -25.32 -20.21
C THR A 155 17.02 -24.26 -20.83
N ASN A 156 16.52 -23.05 -21.07
CA ASN A 156 17.20 -22.01 -21.84
C ASN A 156 18.00 -21.00 -20.98
N LEU A 157 17.83 -21.00 -19.66
CA LEU A 157 18.49 -20.06 -18.75
C LEU A 157 19.16 -20.81 -17.59
N THR A 158 20.40 -20.45 -17.26
CA THR A 158 21.06 -20.88 -16.03
C THR A 158 21.03 -19.72 -15.03
N GLY A 159 20.63 -20.02 -13.79
CA GLY A 159 20.68 -19.08 -12.68
C GLY A 159 21.72 -19.54 -11.67
N LYS A 160 22.61 -18.64 -11.23
CA LYS A 160 23.49 -18.87 -10.07
C LYS A 160 23.43 -17.69 -9.11
N VAL A 161 23.65 -17.96 -7.82
CA VAL A 161 23.88 -16.92 -6.82
C VAL A 161 25.38 -16.61 -6.82
N GLY A 162 25.73 -15.37 -7.10
CA GLY A 162 27.10 -14.84 -7.01
C GLY A 162 27.57 -14.73 -5.56
N ILE A 163 28.89 -14.65 -5.37
CA ILE A 163 29.50 -14.49 -4.04
C ILE A 163 29.12 -13.18 -3.33
N ASP A 164 28.59 -12.23 -4.09
CA ASP A 164 28.04 -10.93 -3.65
C ASP A 164 26.53 -11.00 -3.40
N SER A 165 25.93 -12.20 -3.40
CA SER A 165 24.49 -12.43 -3.29
C SER A 165 23.65 -11.91 -4.47
N SER A 166 24.28 -11.49 -5.57
CA SER A 166 23.57 -11.19 -6.82
C SER A 166 23.06 -12.48 -7.48
N VAL A 167 21.89 -12.43 -8.13
CA VAL A 167 21.43 -13.56 -8.95
C VAL A 167 21.78 -13.28 -10.40
N ILE A 168 22.68 -14.09 -10.94
CA ILE A 168 23.18 -13.96 -12.33
C ILE A 168 22.36 -14.91 -13.20
N TYR A 169 21.68 -14.35 -14.19
CA TYR A 169 21.08 -15.09 -15.28
C TYR A 169 22.02 -15.09 -16.47
N SER A 170 22.33 -16.28 -16.98
CA SER A 170 23.04 -16.45 -18.23
C SER A 170 22.25 -17.37 -19.15
N LEU A 171 22.51 -17.26 -20.45
CA LEU A 171 22.08 -18.28 -21.40
C LEU A 171 22.80 -19.58 -21.03
N ASN A 172 22.09 -20.71 -21.13
CA ASN A 172 22.65 -22.03 -20.86
C ASN A 172 23.92 -22.26 -21.71
N ASP A 173 24.94 -22.91 -21.14
CA ASP A 173 26.20 -23.26 -21.83
C ASP A 173 26.01 -24.06 -23.13
N THR A 174 24.82 -24.62 -23.35
CA THR A 174 24.43 -25.21 -24.62
C THR A 174 24.51 -24.20 -25.79
N LEU A 175 24.36 -22.89 -25.52
CA LEU A 175 24.43 -21.82 -26.51
C LEU A 175 25.88 -21.34 -26.77
N THR A 176 26.75 -21.34 -25.77
CA THR A 176 28.19 -21.01 -25.92
C THR A 176 29.00 -22.15 -26.54
N ARG A 177 28.45 -23.37 -26.59
CA ARG A 177 29.02 -24.55 -27.25
C ARG A 177 28.32 -24.94 -28.56
N MET A 178 27.59 -24.02 -29.20
CA MET A 178 26.96 -24.29 -30.50
C MET A 178 28.03 -24.61 -31.56
N LYS A 179 28.10 -25.87 -31.99
CA LYS A 179 28.98 -26.34 -33.08
C LYS A 179 28.61 -25.74 -34.45
N SER A 180 27.42 -25.15 -34.60
CA SER A 180 26.93 -24.54 -35.84
C SER A 180 25.86 -23.49 -35.55
N ILE A 181 25.88 -22.37 -36.26
CA ILE A 181 24.75 -21.42 -36.35
C ILE A 181 23.98 -21.76 -37.64
N THR A 182 22.71 -22.14 -37.52
CA THR A 182 21.84 -22.36 -38.69
C THR A 182 21.05 -21.09 -38.96
N PHE A 183 21.38 -20.39 -40.05
CA PHE A 183 20.52 -19.35 -40.61
C PHE A 183 19.41 -20.04 -41.41
N ALA A 184 18.35 -20.45 -40.74
CA ALA A 184 17.17 -20.96 -41.43
C ALA A 184 16.46 -19.79 -42.12
N VAL A 185 16.37 -19.81 -43.45
CA VAL A 185 15.28 -19.10 -44.13
C VAL A 185 13.97 -19.79 -43.73
N GLN A 186 12.97 -18.99 -43.35
CA GLN A 186 11.76 -19.44 -42.67
C GLN A 186 10.82 -20.33 -43.52
N TYR A 187 11.18 -20.62 -44.77
CA TYR A 187 10.43 -21.49 -45.67
C TYR A 187 11.37 -22.47 -46.40
N PRO A 188 11.19 -23.80 -46.23
CA PRO A 188 11.93 -24.78 -47.02
C PRO A 188 11.46 -24.76 -48.48
N ILE A 189 12.40 -24.64 -49.42
CA ILE A 189 12.13 -24.97 -50.82
C ILE A 189 12.03 -26.50 -50.90
N GLN A 190 10.85 -27.01 -51.27
CA GLN A 190 10.58 -28.43 -51.43
C GLN A 190 11.55 -29.03 -52.47
N GLY A 191 12.35 -30.03 -52.06
CA GLY A 191 13.26 -30.78 -52.94
C GLY A 191 14.74 -30.37 -52.88
N ALA A 192 15.14 -29.36 -52.10
CA ALA A 192 16.55 -29.00 -51.93
C ALA A 192 17.11 -29.50 -50.60
N ALA A 193 18.17 -30.31 -50.64
CA ALA A 193 18.95 -30.63 -49.45
C ALA A 193 19.55 -29.34 -48.86
N SER A 194 19.21 -29.03 -47.62
CA SER A 194 19.75 -27.88 -46.90
C SER A 194 21.28 -27.99 -46.78
N LYS A 195 22.01 -27.15 -47.51
CA LYS A 195 23.48 -27.04 -47.39
C LYS A 195 23.81 -26.06 -46.28
N ALA A 196 23.73 -26.52 -45.02
CA ALA A 196 24.19 -25.73 -43.88
C ALA A 196 25.68 -25.38 -44.06
N LEU A 197 26.06 -24.14 -43.73
CA LEU A 197 27.46 -23.71 -43.70
C LEU A 197 28.08 -24.15 -42.36
N THR A 198 29.05 -25.07 -42.39
CA THR A 198 29.81 -25.49 -41.20
C THR A 198 31.20 -24.87 -41.26
N VAL A 199 31.50 -23.93 -40.35
CA VAL A 199 32.85 -23.39 -40.14
C VAL A 199 33.22 -23.67 -38.69
N ASP A 200 34.01 -24.71 -38.45
CA ASP A 200 34.66 -24.90 -37.16
C ASP A 200 36.12 -24.39 -37.22
N GLY A 201 36.63 -23.94 -36.08
CA GLY A 201 37.96 -23.34 -35.98
C GLY A 201 39.11 -24.33 -36.02
N THR A 202 38.89 -25.59 -36.44
CA THR A 202 39.91 -26.64 -36.36
C THR A 202 40.02 -27.48 -37.64
N SER A 203 38.97 -27.55 -38.47
CA SER A 203 38.92 -28.36 -39.71
C SER A 203 37.86 -27.85 -40.71
N GLY A 204 37.58 -26.54 -40.72
CA GLY A 204 36.51 -25.94 -41.52
C GLY A 204 36.59 -26.25 -43.03
N THR A 205 35.71 -27.11 -43.52
CA THR A 205 35.48 -27.32 -44.95
C THR A 205 34.25 -26.53 -45.38
N ILE A 206 34.39 -25.69 -46.40
CA ILE A 206 33.24 -25.03 -47.05
C ILE A 206 32.78 -25.93 -48.20
N ALA A 207 31.88 -26.85 -47.90
CA ALA A 207 31.32 -27.79 -48.89
C ALA A 207 30.02 -27.26 -49.51
N GLY A 208 29.67 -27.81 -50.67
CA GLY A 208 28.39 -27.51 -51.32
C GLY A 208 28.31 -26.15 -52.03
N LEU A 209 29.45 -25.51 -52.29
CA LEU A 209 29.53 -24.39 -53.23
C LEU A 209 28.88 -24.77 -54.58
N THR A 210 28.35 -23.79 -55.31
CA THR A 210 27.70 -24.02 -56.61
C THR A 210 28.63 -23.73 -57.79
N ASN A 211 29.76 -23.05 -57.55
CA ASN A 211 30.77 -22.73 -58.54
C ASN A 211 31.68 -23.95 -58.82
N THR A 212 31.23 -24.89 -59.65
CA THR A 212 31.95 -26.16 -59.92
C THR A 212 32.88 -26.14 -61.13
N THR A 213 32.78 -25.14 -62.02
CA THR A 213 33.49 -25.09 -63.31
C THR A 213 33.97 -23.67 -63.63
N TRP A 214 35.13 -23.52 -64.26
CA TRP A 214 35.61 -22.22 -64.73
C TRP A 214 34.87 -21.81 -66.01
N ASN A 215 34.23 -20.64 -66.00
CA ASN A 215 33.58 -20.05 -67.16
C ASN A 215 34.17 -18.67 -67.45
N VAL A 216 34.92 -18.58 -68.55
CA VAL A 216 35.65 -17.36 -68.97
C VAL A 216 34.73 -16.18 -69.26
N ASN A 217 33.48 -16.46 -69.64
CA ASN A 217 32.51 -15.46 -70.05
C ASN A 217 31.64 -14.96 -68.89
N SER A 218 31.80 -15.53 -67.69
CA SER A 218 30.95 -15.22 -66.52
C SER A 218 31.76 -15.31 -65.23
N ILE A 219 32.82 -14.49 -65.12
CA ILE A 219 33.67 -14.43 -63.95
C ILE A 219 32.99 -13.58 -62.86
N THR A 220 32.67 -14.19 -61.72
CA THR A 220 32.19 -13.49 -60.52
C THR A 220 33.35 -13.33 -59.53
N SER A 221 33.70 -12.09 -59.19
CA SER A 221 34.75 -11.81 -58.20
C SER A 221 34.27 -12.09 -56.77
N GLY A 222 35.19 -12.47 -55.88
CA GLY A 222 34.90 -12.69 -54.46
C GLY A 222 34.32 -14.06 -54.10
N CYS A 223 34.11 -14.96 -55.08
CA CYS A 223 33.70 -16.33 -54.83
C CYS A 223 34.90 -17.25 -54.61
N ALA A 224 34.77 -18.23 -53.70
CA ALA A 224 35.77 -19.30 -53.54
C ALA A 224 35.76 -20.26 -54.74
N THR A 225 36.94 -20.81 -55.06
CA THR A 225 37.09 -21.93 -56.01
C THR A 225 37.03 -23.26 -55.28
N MET A 226 36.54 -24.29 -55.96
CA MET A 226 36.59 -25.67 -55.46
C MET A 226 37.93 -26.33 -55.74
N GLU A 227 38.27 -27.36 -54.96
CA GLU A 227 39.53 -28.12 -55.08
C GLU A 227 39.69 -28.75 -56.48
N ASN A 228 38.61 -29.24 -57.10
CA ASN A 228 38.64 -29.79 -58.45
C ASN A 228 39.01 -28.73 -59.52
N GLN A 229 38.55 -27.48 -59.38
CA GLN A 229 38.91 -26.39 -60.28
C GLN A 229 40.39 -26.01 -60.14
N LEU A 230 40.91 -25.97 -58.89
CA LEU A 230 42.32 -25.74 -58.64
C LEU A 230 43.20 -26.89 -59.17
N LYS A 231 42.73 -28.14 -59.03
CA LYS A 231 43.39 -29.32 -59.57
C LYS A 231 43.49 -29.26 -61.10
N ALA A 232 42.39 -28.95 -61.80
CA ALA A 232 42.39 -28.83 -63.26
C ALA A 232 43.38 -27.76 -63.77
N LEU A 233 43.47 -26.63 -63.06
CA LEU A 233 44.47 -25.60 -63.35
C LEU A 233 45.90 -26.12 -63.11
N SER A 234 46.13 -26.79 -61.99
CA SER A 234 47.44 -27.37 -61.64
C SER A 234 47.92 -28.39 -62.67
N GLU A 235 47.03 -29.27 -63.14
CA GLU A 235 47.32 -30.24 -64.20
C GLU A 235 47.68 -29.54 -65.52
N THR A 236 46.93 -28.49 -65.89
CA THR A 236 47.21 -27.69 -67.09
C THR A 236 48.60 -27.04 -67.04
N VAL A 237 48.92 -26.39 -65.91
CA VAL A 237 50.23 -25.72 -65.72
C VAL A 237 51.37 -26.74 -65.71
N SER A 238 51.20 -27.87 -65.02
CA SER A 238 52.21 -28.92 -64.94
C SER A 238 52.46 -29.58 -66.30
N GLY A 239 51.41 -29.74 -67.12
CA GLY A 239 51.52 -30.19 -68.50
C GLY A 239 52.37 -29.24 -69.33
N ASN A 240 52.10 -27.93 -69.25
CA ASN A 240 52.85 -26.91 -70.00
C ASN A 240 54.35 -26.90 -69.65
N VAL A 241 54.70 -27.05 -68.36
CA VAL A 241 56.10 -27.14 -67.91
C VAL A 241 56.77 -28.40 -68.45
N SER A 242 56.05 -29.53 -68.46
CA SER A 242 56.58 -30.82 -68.94
C SER A 242 56.75 -30.86 -70.46
N SER A 243 55.90 -30.15 -71.20
CA SER A 243 56.01 -29.98 -72.66
C SER A 243 57.04 -28.93 -73.09
N SER A 244 57.54 -28.11 -72.17
CA SER A 244 58.65 -27.19 -72.45
C SER A 244 59.96 -27.98 -72.52
N THR A 245 60.15 -28.70 -73.63
CA THR A 245 61.42 -29.36 -73.96
C THR A 245 62.51 -28.36 -74.38
N ASP A 246 62.29 -27.06 -74.15
CA ASP A 246 63.11 -25.98 -74.69
C ASP A 246 63.81 -25.14 -73.62
N TYR A 247 64.25 -25.79 -72.53
CA TYR A 247 65.43 -25.30 -71.81
C TYR A 247 66.69 -25.82 -72.50
N LYS A 248 66.85 -25.56 -73.81
CA LYS A 248 68.13 -25.77 -74.47
C LYS A 248 69.08 -24.72 -73.89
N LEU A 249 69.83 -25.08 -72.85
CA LEU A 249 71.17 -24.53 -72.70
C LEU A 249 71.92 -24.97 -73.95
N VAL A 250 71.88 -24.15 -75.01
CA VAL A 250 72.66 -24.41 -76.22
C VAL A 250 74.11 -24.48 -75.78
N LYS A 251 74.70 -25.68 -75.85
CA LYS A 251 76.11 -25.89 -75.57
C LYS A 251 76.88 -25.04 -76.59
N ALA A 252 77.63 -24.05 -76.10
CA ALA A 252 78.35 -23.11 -76.95
C ALA A 252 79.16 -23.87 -78.02
N GLY A 253 78.90 -23.58 -79.30
CA GLY A 253 79.72 -24.03 -80.43
C GLY A 253 79.15 -25.11 -81.37
N THR A 254 77.83 -25.32 -81.48
CA THR A 254 77.28 -26.35 -82.42
C THR A 254 76.14 -25.92 -83.35
N THR A 255 75.85 -24.62 -83.51
CA THR A 255 74.98 -24.17 -84.62
C THR A 255 75.83 -23.79 -85.84
N GLU A 256 75.83 -24.64 -86.87
CA GLU A 256 76.25 -24.26 -88.21
C GLU A 256 75.23 -23.29 -88.81
N THR A 257 75.67 -22.07 -89.13
CA THR A 257 74.92 -21.12 -89.97
C THR A 257 75.00 -21.60 -91.41
N LYS A 258 73.88 -22.11 -91.96
CA LYS A 258 73.71 -22.21 -93.41
C LYS A 258 72.81 -21.08 -93.88
N ASP A 259 73.46 -20.05 -94.39
CA ASP A 259 72.84 -19.02 -95.23
C ASP A 259 72.26 -19.68 -96.49
N GLY A 260 71.01 -19.34 -96.81
CA GLY A 260 70.38 -19.74 -98.06
C GLY A 260 70.97 -18.98 -99.26
N THR A 261 71.13 -19.67 -100.38
CA THR A 261 71.27 -19.10 -101.74
C THR A 261 70.32 -19.92 -102.64
N ASN A 262 69.48 -19.35 -103.49
CA ASN A 262 69.59 -18.13 -104.29
C ASN A 262 68.57 -17.04 -103.96
#